data_AF-A0A7K1TZW2-F1
#
_entry.id   AF-A0A7K1TZW2-F1
#
_cell.length_a   1.000
_cell.length_b   1.000
_cell.length_c   1.000
_cell.angle_alpha   90.00
_cell.angle_beta   90.00
_cell.angle_gamma   90.00
#
_symmetry.space_group_name_H-M   'P 1'
#
loop_
_entity.id
_entity.type
_entity.pdbx_description
1 polymer ?
#
loop_
_entity_poly.entity_id
_entity_poly.type
_entity_poly.pdbx_seq_one_letter_code
_entity_poly.pdbx_strand_id
1 'polypeptide(L)'
;MTFIDNDHDWHRFLKTTLLADEENALLPLSRMQELSYEWRPESEEEFRTFLLAAPPHILEGFGFICYDTLPEIYHKHKEKVALHTGTDKHLYLFPEEWYDIIPAGYPLIDISGVKLIFERGVTDNSVRAGCLSYGVAISIVDKKG
;
A
#
# COMPACT_ATOMS: atom_id res chain seq x y z
N MET A 1 -19.86 26.32 -13.47
CA MET A 1 -19.14 25.75 -12.32
C MET A 1 -19.09 24.25 -12.57
N THR A 2 -18.03 23.82 -13.23
CA THR A 2 -17.82 22.43 -13.65
C THR A 2 -17.18 21.70 -12.47
N PHE A 3 -17.89 20.72 -11.91
CA PHE A 3 -17.29 19.78 -10.97
C PHE A 3 -16.28 18.95 -11.76
N ILE A 4 -14.99 19.14 -11.47
CA ILE A 4 -13.94 18.24 -11.94
C ILE A 4 -13.99 17.04 -10.99
N ASP A 5 -14.30 15.88 -11.56
CA ASP A 5 -14.32 14.59 -10.89
C ASP A 5 -12.86 14.21 -10.55
N ASN A 6 -12.41 14.54 -9.34
CA ASN A 6 -10.99 14.53 -8.94
C ASN A 6 -10.43 13.13 -8.63
N ASP A 7 -11.25 12.10 -8.49
CA ASP A 7 -10.76 10.78 -8.04
C ASP A 7 -9.97 10.02 -9.12
N HIS A 8 -10.21 10.29 -10.40
CA HIS A 8 -9.54 9.57 -11.49
C HIS A 8 -8.14 10.10 -11.84
N ASP A 9 -7.78 11.32 -11.44
CA ASP A 9 -6.50 11.94 -11.83
C ASP A 9 -5.39 11.70 -10.79
N TRP A 10 -5.74 11.44 -9.53
CA TRP A 10 -4.77 11.18 -8.46
C TRP A 10 -3.99 9.89 -8.65
N HIS A 11 -4.66 8.79 -9.02
CA HIS A 11 -3.97 7.53 -9.33
C HIS A 11 -3.02 7.67 -10.51
N ARG A 12 -3.37 8.50 -11.50
CA ARG A 12 -2.51 8.77 -12.66
C ARG A 12 -1.30 9.61 -12.27
N PHE A 13 -1.48 10.61 -11.41
CA PHE A 13 -0.40 11.43 -10.89
C PHE A 13 0.56 10.62 -10.01
N LEU A 14 0.05 9.82 -9.06
CA LEU A 14 0.88 8.92 -8.25
C LEU A 14 1.62 7.91 -9.11
N LYS A 15 0.97 7.30 -10.11
CA LYS A 15 1.66 6.41 -11.07
C LYS A 15 2.75 7.12 -11.86
N THR A 16 2.51 8.35 -12.32
CA THR A 16 3.52 9.11 -13.08
C THR A 16 4.71 9.48 -12.21
N THR A 17 4.47 9.92 -10.97
CA THR A 17 5.54 10.30 -10.02
C THR A 17 6.29 9.07 -9.50
N LEU A 18 5.61 7.96 -9.18
CA LEU A 18 6.26 6.73 -8.70
C LEU A 18 7.06 5.99 -9.79
N LEU A 19 6.69 6.14 -11.07
CA LEU A 19 7.36 5.48 -12.20
C LEU A 19 8.44 6.34 -12.86
N ALA A 20 8.50 7.65 -12.59
CA ALA A 20 9.48 8.55 -13.20
C ALA A 20 10.89 8.48 -12.58
N ASP A 21 11.08 7.78 -11.46
CA ASP A 21 12.30 7.87 -10.65
C ASP A 21 13.14 6.58 -10.64
N GLU A 22 13.63 6.14 -11.80
CA GLU A 22 14.89 5.37 -11.83
C GLU A 22 16.13 6.31 -11.80
N GLU A 23 16.00 7.59 -12.21
CA GLU A 23 17.11 8.56 -12.22
C GLU A 23 17.05 9.67 -11.16
N ASN A 24 15.91 9.87 -10.48
CA ASN A 24 15.73 10.92 -9.47
C ASN A 24 15.70 10.32 -8.06
N ALA A 25 16.80 9.68 -7.69
CA ALA A 25 17.11 9.53 -6.27
C ALA A 25 17.26 10.94 -5.67
N LEU A 26 16.69 11.16 -4.47
CA LEU A 26 17.23 12.02 -3.39
C LEU A 26 16.32 13.12 -2.83
N LEU A 27 15.01 13.14 -3.08
CA LEU A 27 14.11 13.77 -2.09
C LEU A 27 13.17 12.70 -1.54
N PRO A 28 13.13 12.48 -0.21
CA PRO A 28 12.02 11.74 0.36
C PRO A 28 10.77 12.50 -0.07
N LEU A 29 9.96 11.87 -0.93
CA LEU A 29 8.64 12.41 -1.24
C LEU A 29 7.90 12.42 0.09
N SER A 30 7.92 13.58 0.76
CA SER A 30 7.11 13.80 1.95
C SER A 30 5.68 13.40 1.59
N ARG A 31 5.00 12.77 2.55
CA ARG A 31 3.59 12.40 2.37
C ARG A 31 2.83 13.64 1.89
N MET A 32 2.26 13.57 0.69
CA MET A 32 1.55 14.71 0.09
C MET A 32 0.18 14.94 0.74
N GLN A 33 -0.29 13.97 1.53
CA GLN A 33 -1.61 13.97 2.15
C GLN A 33 -1.49 14.07 3.68
N GLU A 34 -2.25 15.00 4.28
CA GLU A 34 -2.42 15.04 5.73
C GLU A 34 -3.19 13.80 6.20
N LEU A 35 -2.74 13.20 7.31
CA LEU A 35 -3.43 12.08 7.91
C LEU A 35 -4.78 12.53 8.46
N SER A 36 -5.83 11.76 8.18
CA SER A 36 -7.13 11.99 8.81
C SER A 36 -7.18 11.48 10.25
N TYR A 37 -6.27 10.56 10.60
CA TYR A 37 -6.21 9.91 11.90
C TYR A 37 -4.77 9.81 12.40
N GLU A 38 -4.55 10.15 13.68
CA GLU A 38 -3.27 9.99 14.38
C GLU A 38 -3.16 8.67 15.16
N TRP A 39 -4.21 7.85 15.15
CA TRP A 39 -4.23 6.60 15.90
C TRP A 39 -3.30 5.54 15.26
N ARG A 40 -2.70 4.70 16.11
CA ARG A 40 -1.88 3.57 15.71
C ARG A 40 -2.18 2.37 16.61
N PRO A 41 -2.08 1.14 16.10
CA PRO A 41 -2.27 -0.05 16.93
C PRO A 41 -1.16 -0.15 17.98
N GLU A 42 -1.53 -0.48 19.22
CA GLU A 42 -0.61 -0.64 20.34
C GLU A 42 -0.18 -2.10 20.56
N SER A 43 -0.86 -3.04 19.88
CA SER A 43 -0.57 -4.46 19.95
C SER A 43 -0.66 -5.15 18.59
N GLU A 44 -0.04 -6.32 18.48
CA GLU A 44 -0.15 -7.19 17.30
C GLU A 44 -1.60 -7.59 17.02
N GLU A 45 -2.40 -7.81 18.06
CA GLU A 45 -3.82 -8.15 17.91
C GLU A 45 -4.62 -6.99 17.33
N GLU A 46 -4.40 -5.77 17.82
CA GLU A 46 -5.03 -4.56 17.27
C GLU A 46 -4.62 -4.33 15.82
N PHE A 47 -3.33 -4.48 15.49
CA PHE A 47 -2.84 -4.37 14.13
C PHE A 47 -3.55 -5.34 13.19
N ARG A 48 -3.65 -6.62 13.57
CA ARG A 48 -4.31 -7.65 12.78
C ARG A 48 -5.81 -7.37 12.64
N THR A 49 -6.47 -7.02 13.74
CA THR A 49 -7.91 -6.71 13.77
C THR A 49 -8.22 -5.51 12.89
N PHE A 50 -7.42 -4.46 12.99
CA PHE A 50 -7.55 -3.26 12.17
C PHE A 50 -7.45 -3.59 10.69
N LEU A 51 -6.38 -4.27 10.24
CA LEU A 51 -6.20 -4.60 8.82
C LEU A 51 -7.26 -5.52 8.24
N LEU A 52 -7.87 -6.38 9.06
CA LEU A 52 -8.96 -7.27 8.64
C LEU A 52 -10.31 -6.55 8.54
N ALA A 53 -10.54 -5.55 9.38
CA ALA A 53 -11.83 -4.88 9.51
C ALA A 53 -11.91 -3.54 8.75
N ALA A 54 -10.77 -2.86 8.56
CA ALA A 54 -10.72 -1.52 7.98
C ALA A 54 -11.08 -1.54 6.49
N PRO A 55 -12.12 -0.80 6.07
CA PRO A 55 -12.39 -0.63 4.65
C PRO A 55 -11.33 0.28 4.00
N PRO A 56 -11.16 0.24 2.67
CA PRO A 56 -10.18 1.03 1.93
C PRO A 56 -10.03 2.50 2.35
N HIS A 57 -11.14 3.26 2.38
CA HIS A 57 -11.11 4.69 2.72
C HIS A 57 -10.64 4.96 4.17
N ILE A 58 -10.80 4.00 5.10
CA ILE A 58 -10.26 4.13 6.45
C ILE A 58 -8.74 3.93 6.41
N LEU A 59 -8.25 2.91 5.68
CA LEU A 59 -6.80 2.70 5.52
C LEU A 59 -6.11 3.93 4.93
N GLU A 60 -6.70 4.54 3.90
CA GLU A 60 -6.20 5.79 3.30
C GLU A 60 -6.13 6.94 4.31
N GLY A 61 -7.14 7.07 5.18
CA GLY A 61 -7.13 8.05 6.27
C GLY A 61 -6.00 7.85 7.29
N PHE A 62 -5.50 6.61 7.43
CA PHE A 62 -4.33 6.25 8.25
C PHE A 62 -3.00 6.33 7.48
N GLY A 63 -3.01 6.85 6.25
CA GLY A 63 -1.81 7.07 5.44
C GLY A 63 -1.36 5.88 4.61
N PHE A 64 -2.18 4.83 4.49
CA PHE A 64 -1.91 3.77 3.52
C PHE A 64 -2.13 4.29 2.11
N ILE A 65 -1.31 3.83 1.17
CA ILE A 65 -1.46 4.16 -0.25
C ILE A 65 -1.81 2.90 -1.03
N CYS A 66 -2.90 2.95 -1.80
CA CYS A 66 -3.22 1.95 -2.81
C CYS A 66 -2.20 2.04 -3.95
N TYR A 67 -1.28 1.08 -4.04
CA TYR A 67 -0.23 1.06 -5.05
C TYR A 67 -0.80 0.66 -6.42
N ASP A 68 -1.36 -0.54 -6.50
CA ASP A 68 -2.06 -1.04 -7.68
C ASP A 68 -2.86 -2.31 -7.32
N THR A 69 -3.54 -2.87 -8.30
CA THR A 69 -4.11 -4.22 -8.19
C THR A 69 -3.00 -5.27 -8.25
N LEU A 70 -3.13 -6.35 -7.49
CA LEU A 70 -2.18 -7.46 -7.56
C LEU A 70 -2.03 -8.01 -8.99
N PRO A 71 -3.11 -8.24 -9.78
CA PRO A 71 -2.98 -8.66 -11.17
C PRO A 71 -2.09 -7.75 -12.03
N GLU A 72 -2.23 -6.42 -11.92
CA GLU A 72 -1.41 -5.47 -12.67
C GLU A 72 0.07 -5.51 -12.24
N ILE A 73 0.33 -5.64 -10.94
CA ILE A 73 1.70 -5.79 -10.41
C ILE A 73 2.36 -7.04 -11.00
N TYR A 74 1.68 -8.19 -10.94
CA TYR A 74 2.21 -9.43 -11.50
C TYR A 74 2.41 -9.36 -13.02
N HIS A 75 1.49 -8.69 -13.74
CA HIS A 75 1.63 -8.49 -15.18
C HIS A 75 2.89 -7.67 -15.52
N LYS A 76 3.12 -6.58 -14.79
CA LYS A 76 4.27 -5.68 -14.99
C LYS A 76 5.61 -6.36 -14.75
N HIS A 77 5.70 -7.17 -13.70
CA HIS A 77 6.97 -7.76 -13.27
C HIS A 77 7.31 -9.10 -13.97
N LYS A 78 6.46 -9.57 -14.90
CA LYS A 78 6.69 -10.73 -15.81
C LYS A 78 7.13 -12.03 -15.12
N GLU A 79 7.05 -12.14 -13.80
CA GLU A 79 7.23 -13.42 -13.17
C GLU A 79 6.04 -14.32 -13.53
N LYS A 80 6.35 -15.50 -14.04
CA LYS A 80 5.37 -16.58 -14.29
C LYS A 80 4.85 -17.16 -12.97
N VAL A 81 4.51 -16.33 -12.00
CA VAL A 81 3.69 -16.80 -10.89
C VAL A 81 2.32 -17.03 -11.52
N ALA A 82 1.98 -18.31 -11.71
CA ALA A 82 0.67 -18.73 -12.16
C ALA A 82 -0.35 -18.24 -11.13
N LEU A 83 -0.80 -16.99 -11.28
CA LEU A 83 -1.75 -16.40 -10.36
C LEU A 83 -3.10 -17.03 -10.67
N HIS A 84 -3.50 -17.93 -9.78
CA HIS A 84 -4.82 -18.52 -9.78
C HIS A 84 -5.83 -17.38 -9.53
N THR A 85 -6.39 -16.89 -10.64
CA THR A 85 -7.83 -16.62 -10.83
C THR A 85 -8.55 -15.85 -9.71
N GLY A 86 -8.84 -14.58 -9.98
CA GLY A 86 -10.14 -14.00 -9.64
C GLY A 86 -10.28 -13.26 -8.32
N THR A 87 -9.20 -12.74 -7.73
CA THR A 87 -9.35 -11.83 -6.58
C THR A 87 -8.96 -10.42 -6.97
N ASP A 88 -9.94 -9.52 -7.01
CA ASP A 88 -9.82 -8.05 -7.12
C ASP A 88 -9.19 -7.50 -5.83
N LYS A 89 -7.93 -7.86 -5.62
CA LYS A 89 -7.12 -7.45 -4.47
C LYS A 89 -6.20 -6.33 -4.87
N HIS A 90 -6.13 -5.34 -4.00
CA HIS A 90 -5.27 -4.19 -4.11
C HIS A 90 -4.14 -4.28 -3.09
N LEU A 91 -2.95 -3.87 -3.48
CA LEU A 91 -1.83 -3.72 -2.57
C LEU A 91 -1.90 -2.35 -1.90
N TYR A 92 -2.12 -2.33 -0.58
CA TYR A 92 -2.03 -1.13 0.24
C TYR A 92 -0.70 -1.10 0.96
N LEU A 93 0.16 -0.14 0.60
CA LEU A 93 1.48 0.05 1.21
C LEU A 93 1.34 0.63 2.62
N PHE A 94 2.16 0.13 3.53
CA PHE A 94 2.19 0.64 4.89
C PHE A 94 2.77 2.06 4.93
N PRO A 95 2.22 2.98 5.73
CA PRO A 95 2.90 4.23 6.05
C PRO A 95 4.24 3.96 6.77
N GLU A 96 5.25 4.81 6.57
CA GLU A 96 6.60 4.61 7.13
C GLU A 96 6.62 4.44 8.66
N GLU A 97 5.74 5.17 9.35
CA GLU A 97 5.64 5.23 10.80
C GLU A 97 5.12 3.92 11.40
N TRP A 98 4.55 3.05 10.56
CA TRP A 98 4.07 1.74 10.99
C TRP A 98 5.16 0.67 10.95
N TYR A 99 6.35 0.96 10.39
CA TYR A 99 7.47 0.00 10.35
C TYR A 99 7.73 -0.61 11.74
N ASP A 100 7.71 0.24 12.77
CA ASP A 100 7.97 -0.19 14.14
C ASP A 100 6.80 -0.91 14.82
N ILE A 101 5.67 -1.06 14.15
CA ILE A 101 4.46 -1.67 14.71
C ILE A 101 4.12 -2.98 14.01
N ILE A 102 4.65 -3.19 12.79
CA ILE A 102 4.44 -4.44 12.06
C ILE A 102 4.98 -5.62 12.92
N PRO A 103 4.13 -6.62 13.20
CA PRO A 103 4.55 -7.80 13.95
C PRO A 103 5.62 -8.61 13.21
N ALA A 104 6.63 -9.08 13.94
CA ALA A 104 7.61 -10.01 13.35
C ALA A 104 6.89 -11.29 12.87
N GLY A 105 7.28 -11.79 11.71
CA GLY A 105 6.62 -12.95 11.10
C GLY A 105 5.36 -12.59 10.28
N TYR A 106 4.95 -11.32 10.23
CA TYR A 106 3.76 -10.92 9.47
C TYR A 106 3.99 -11.07 7.96
N PRO A 107 3.06 -11.69 7.20
CA PRO A 107 3.20 -11.85 5.75
C PRO A 107 2.93 -10.54 5.02
N LEU A 108 3.85 -10.16 4.14
CA LEU A 108 3.79 -8.92 3.36
C LEU A 108 3.88 -9.23 1.86
N ILE A 109 3.55 -8.23 1.04
CA ILE A 109 3.78 -8.23 -0.41
C ILE A 109 4.52 -6.94 -0.77
N ASP A 110 5.62 -7.04 -1.49
CA ASP A 110 6.34 -5.88 -2.00
C ASP A 110 5.71 -5.31 -3.28
N ILE A 111 6.20 -4.15 -3.72
CA ILE A 111 5.75 -3.50 -4.97
C ILE A 111 6.03 -4.31 -6.24
N SER A 112 6.85 -5.37 -6.17
CA SER A 112 7.08 -6.30 -7.28
C SER A 112 6.12 -7.49 -7.25
N GLY A 113 5.27 -7.59 -6.23
CA GLY A 113 4.34 -8.70 -6.02
C GLY A 113 4.95 -9.89 -5.28
N VAL A 114 6.20 -9.79 -4.81
CA VAL A 114 6.88 -10.87 -4.10
C VAL A 114 6.37 -10.94 -2.67
N LYS A 115 6.02 -12.16 -2.22
CA LYS A 115 5.65 -12.41 -0.83
C LYS A 115 6.91 -12.50 0.03
N LEU A 116 6.91 -11.78 1.15
CA LEU A 116 7.99 -11.85 2.14
C LEU A 116 7.42 -11.94 3.56
N ILE A 117 8.28 -12.30 4.50
CA ILE A 117 7.98 -12.31 5.93
C ILE A 117 8.67 -11.11 6.56
N PHE A 118 7.93 -10.35 7.37
CA PHE A 118 8.50 -9.19 8.05
C PHE A 118 9.48 -9.63 9.15
N GLU A 119 10.70 -9.11 9.07
CA GLU A 119 11.75 -9.27 10.06
C GLU A 119 12.31 -7.88 10.41
N ARG A 120 12.05 -7.44 11.63
CA ARG A 120 12.44 -6.09 12.07
C ARG A 120 13.94 -5.88 12.04
N GLY A 121 14.39 -4.79 11.42
CA GLY A 121 15.80 -4.48 11.23
C GLY A 121 16.49 -5.30 10.13
N VAL A 122 15.76 -6.20 9.46
CA VAL A 122 16.24 -7.00 8.33
C VAL A 122 15.45 -6.67 7.06
N THR A 123 14.12 -6.63 7.16
CA THR A 123 13.26 -6.17 6.07
C THR A 123 13.54 -4.69 5.81
N ASP A 124 13.77 -4.38 4.52
CA ASP A 124 14.03 -3.03 4.01
C ASP A 124 13.04 -2.02 4.59
N ASN A 125 13.50 -0.81 4.89
CA ASN A 125 12.65 0.30 5.36
C ASN A 125 12.67 1.46 4.37
N SER A 126 12.98 1.19 3.10
CA SER A 126 12.94 2.19 2.05
C SER A 126 11.55 2.81 1.93
N VAL A 127 11.51 4.14 2.06
CA VAL A 127 10.28 4.92 2.01
C VAL A 127 10.14 5.60 0.65
N ARG A 128 8.94 5.53 0.08
CA ARG A 128 8.54 6.24 -1.14
C ARG A 128 7.15 6.85 -0.91
N ALA A 129 7.02 8.15 -1.14
CA ALA A 129 5.77 8.90 -0.92
C ALA A 129 5.17 8.74 0.50
N GLY A 130 6.02 8.62 1.53
CA GLY A 130 5.59 8.41 2.92
C GLY A 130 5.11 6.99 3.24
N CYS A 131 5.34 6.02 2.36
CA CYS A 131 5.01 4.61 2.55
C CYS A 131 6.23 3.68 2.34
N LEU A 132 6.21 2.54 3.01
CA LEU A 132 7.14 1.43 2.80
C LEU A 132 6.93 0.80 1.41
N SER A 133 7.98 0.17 0.88
CA SER A 133 7.95 -0.55 -0.40
C SER A 133 7.17 -1.87 -0.39
N TYR A 134 6.37 -2.12 0.66
CA TYR A 134 5.54 -3.29 0.85
C TYR A 134 4.29 -2.97 1.68
N GLY A 135 3.34 -3.91 1.63
CA GLY A 135 2.01 -3.70 2.13
C GLY A 135 1.22 -4.98 2.34
N VAL A 136 -0.10 -4.81 2.35
CA VAL A 136 -1.09 -5.89 2.48
C VAL A 136 -2.03 -5.94 1.31
N ALA A 137 -2.47 -7.16 0.98
CA ALA A 137 -3.48 -7.40 -0.04
C ALA A 137 -4.88 -7.28 0.54
N ILE A 138 -5.63 -6.25 0.14
CA ILE A 138 -6.99 -6.00 0.58
C ILE A 138 -7.97 -6.31 -0.55
N SER A 139 -9.00 -7.11 -0.28
CA SER A 139 -10.08 -7.36 -1.24
C SER A 139 -11.07 -6.19 -1.22
N ILE A 140 -11.33 -5.58 -2.37
CA ILE A 140 -12.41 -4.59 -2.50
C ILE A 140 -13.68 -5.37 -2.83
N VAL A 141 -14.49 -5.66 -1.82
CA VAL A 141 -15.80 -6.25 -2.05
C VAL A 141 -16.77 -5.11 -2.33
N ASP A 142 -17.16 -4.92 -3.59
CA ASP A 142 -18.27 -4.04 -3.91
C ASP A 142 -19.50 -4.54 -3.16
N LYS A 143 -19.94 -3.80 -2.14
CA LYS A 143 -21.28 -3.98 -1.58
C LYS A 143 -22.25 -3.50 -2.65
N LYS A 144 -22.54 -4.35 -3.63
CA LYS A 144 -23.73 -4.19 -4.48
C LYS A 144 -24.93 -4.30 -3.54
N GLY A 145 -25.45 -3.14 -3.15
CA GLY A 145 -26.74 -2.99 -2.48
C GLY A 145 -27.90 -3.38 -3.37
#